data_AF-A0A661HHR4-F1
#
_entry.id   AF-A0A661HHR4-F1
#
_cell.length_a   1.000
_cell.length_b   1.000
_cell.length_c   1.000
_cell.angle_alpha   90.00
_cell.angle_beta   90.00
_cell.angle_gamma   90.00
#
_symmetry.space_group_name_H-M   'P 1'
#
loop_
_entity.id
_entity.type
_entity.pdbx_description
1 polymer ?
#
loop_
_entity_poly.entity_id
_entity_poly.type
_entity_poly.pdbx_seq_one_letter_code
_entity_poly.pdbx_strand_id
1 'polypeptide(L)'
;MGSNSDGRGSEPQRYLFELVKEIYSNYDVIYELFIPDLNQRFDIFVLELGIAIEYDGDQHNKFNEFFHKDMNGFILSKKLDNNKEKFCEENGIKLVRLQGFVFDINKNKLCELIDNVKYPDEDFCIDILRYESVRLKKDRERRHEKYMKIKSRDKNKSGI
;
A
#
# COMPACT_ATOMS: atom_id res chain seq x y z
N MET A 1 -21.20 -7.49 9.58
CA MET A 1 -21.83 -6.42 8.79
C MET A 1 -20.80 -5.84 7.84
N GLY A 2 -21.11 -5.77 6.54
CA GLY A 2 -20.42 -4.90 5.58
C GLY A 2 -19.19 -5.47 4.85
N SER A 3 -19.32 -6.56 4.08
CA SER A 3 -18.34 -6.90 3.04
C SER A 3 -18.50 -5.95 1.84
N ASN A 4 -17.91 -4.76 1.92
CA ASN A 4 -17.82 -3.84 0.79
C ASN A 4 -16.65 -4.27 -0.11
N SER A 5 -16.83 -5.30 -0.94
CA SER A 5 -15.99 -5.47 -2.12
C SER A 5 -16.60 -4.64 -3.25
N ASP A 6 -16.13 -3.40 -3.39
CA ASP A 6 -16.61 -2.40 -4.36
C ASP A 6 -16.24 -2.69 -5.82
N GLY A 7 -15.97 -3.95 -6.16
CA GLY A 7 -15.54 -4.34 -7.51
C GLY A 7 -14.17 -3.78 -7.92
N ARG A 8 -13.37 -3.24 -6.99
CA ARG A 8 -11.96 -2.84 -7.23
C ARG A 8 -10.96 -3.95 -6.92
N GLY A 9 -9.82 -3.91 -7.60
CA GLY A 9 -8.74 -4.88 -7.52
C GLY A 9 -8.91 -6.13 -8.39
N SER A 10 -7.81 -6.87 -8.55
CA SER A 10 -7.75 -8.06 -9.40
C SER A 10 -8.42 -9.27 -8.72
N GLU A 11 -8.97 -10.21 -9.50
CA GLU A 11 -9.52 -11.47 -8.98
C GLU A 11 -8.53 -12.20 -8.03
N PRO A 12 -7.22 -12.28 -8.35
CA PRO A 12 -6.20 -12.75 -7.42
C PRO A 12 -6.21 -12.10 -6.03
N GLN A 13 -6.23 -10.77 -5.96
CA GLN A 13 -6.18 -10.03 -4.70
C GLN A 13 -7.44 -10.28 -3.84
N ARG A 14 -8.61 -10.43 -4.48
CA ARG A 14 -9.85 -10.76 -3.76
C ARG A 14 -9.83 -12.16 -3.17
N TYR A 15 -9.35 -13.13 -3.95
CA TYR A 15 -9.18 -14.50 -3.48
C TYR A 15 -8.28 -14.53 -2.24
N LEU A 16 -7.14 -13.83 -2.30
CA LEU A 16 -6.22 -13.71 -1.18
C LEU A 16 -6.88 -13.03 0.03
N PHE A 17 -7.63 -11.95 -0.19
CA PHE A 17 -8.32 -11.22 0.88
C PHE A 17 -9.31 -12.11 1.66
N GLU A 18 -10.09 -12.95 0.97
CA GLU A 18 -11.00 -13.87 1.65
C GLU A 18 -10.26 -14.96 2.43
N LEU A 19 -9.13 -15.47 1.92
CA LEU A 19 -8.27 -16.39 2.69
C LEU A 19 -7.72 -15.73 3.95
N VAL A 20 -7.21 -14.50 3.84
CA VAL A 20 -6.66 -13.75 4.99
C VAL A 20 -7.75 -13.51 6.03
N LYS A 21 -8.97 -13.14 5.63
CA LYS A 21 -10.11 -13.03 6.55
C LYS A 21 -10.47 -14.35 7.23
N GLU A 22 -10.32 -15.47 6.54
CA GLU A 22 -10.58 -16.78 7.12
C GLU A 22 -9.49 -17.21 8.12
N ILE A 23 -8.24 -16.78 7.90
CA ILE A 23 -7.11 -17.02 8.81
C ILE A 23 -7.22 -16.13 10.05
N TYR A 24 -7.48 -14.84 9.84
CA TYR A 24 -7.51 -13.81 10.87
C TYR A 24 -8.94 -13.36 11.18
N SER A 25 -9.86 -14.31 11.36
CA SER A 25 -11.29 -14.04 11.54
C SER A 25 -11.66 -13.25 12.81
N ASN A 26 -10.73 -13.13 13.76
CA ASN A 26 -10.87 -12.37 15.00
C ASN A 26 -10.23 -10.97 14.94
N TYR A 27 -9.70 -10.57 13.79
CA TYR A 27 -8.96 -9.31 13.60
C TYR A 27 -9.60 -8.48 12.48
N ASP A 28 -9.35 -7.18 12.50
CA ASP A 28 -9.80 -6.29 11.44
C ASP A 28 -8.86 -6.40 10.23
N VAL A 29 -9.34 -7.09 9.19
CA VAL A 29 -8.66 -7.22 7.90
C VAL A 29 -9.18 -6.16 6.92
N ILE A 30 -8.31 -5.26 6.49
CA ILE A 30 -8.62 -4.17 5.56
C ILE A 30 -8.11 -4.51 4.16
N TYR A 31 -8.98 -4.32 3.17
CA TYR A 31 -8.62 -4.36 1.75
C TYR A 31 -8.14 -2.98 1.28
N GLU A 32 -7.03 -2.95 0.54
CA GLU A 32 -6.46 -1.74 -0.05
C GLU A 32 -6.22 -0.59 0.96
N LEU A 33 -5.60 -0.88 2.11
CA LEU A 33 -5.32 0.12 3.15
C LEU A 33 -4.42 1.23 2.60
N PHE A 34 -4.92 2.47 2.60
CA PHE A 34 -4.14 3.64 2.19
C PHE A 34 -3.18 4.09 3.29
N ILE A 35 -1.92 4.28 2.91
CA ILE A 35 -0.85 4.79 3.77
C ILE A 35 -0.52 6.20 3.30
N PRO A 36 -0.96 7.24 4.04
CA PRO A 36 -0.75 8.61 3.66
C PRO A 36 0.73 8.95 3.43
N ASP A 37 1.63 8.48 4.30
CA ASP A 37 3.05 8.86 4.28
C ASP A 37 3.79 8.37 3.05
N LEU A 38 3.34 7.24 2.50
CA LEU A 38 3.85 6.69 1.25
C LEU A 38 3.08 7.20 0.03
N ASN A 39 1.87 7.74 0.24
CA ASN A 39 0.87 7.94 -0.81
C ASN A 39 0.68 6.65 -1.65
N GLN A 40 0.65 5.51 -0.98
CA GLN A 40 0.51 4.16 -1.54
C GLN A 40 -0.53 3.37 -0.75
N ARG A 41 -0.90 2.20 -1.25
CA ARG A 41 -1.76 1.24 -0.55
C ARG A 41 -1.01 -0.05 -0.29
N PHE A 42 -1.40 -0.74 0.77
CA PHE A 42 -1.18 -2.19 0.92
C PHE A 42 -2.40 -2.92 0.37
N ASP A 43 -2.21 -4.00 -0.39
CA ASP A 43 -3.32 -4.79 -0.92
C ASP A 43 -4.22 -5.33 0.19
N ILE A 44 -3.63 -5.89 1.25
CA ILE A 44 -4.35 -6.41 2.43
C ILE A 44 -3.57 -6.06 3.69
N PHE A 45 -4.28 -5.67 4.76
CA PHE A 45 -3.67 -5.36 6.05
C PHE A 45 -4.47 -5.94 7.22
N VAL A 46 -3.79 -6.63 8.14
CA VAL A 46 -4.36 -7.11 9.41
C VAL A 46 -4.00 -6.11 10.50
N LEU A 47 -4.98 -5.31 10.92
CA LEU A 47 -4.74 -4.08 11.67
C LEU A 47 -4.04 -4.28 13.00
N GLU A 48 -4.56 -5.13 13.86
CA GLU A 48 -4.07 -5.30 15.23
C GLU A 48 -2.73 -6.03 15.29
N LEU A 49 -2.40 -6.78 14.24
CA LEU A 49 -1.14 -7.52 14.14
C LEU A 49 -0.06 -6.76 13.37
N GLY A 50 -0.39 -5.65 12.70
CA GLY A 50 0.58 -4.94 11.87
C GLY A 50 1.12 -5.79 10.72
N ILE A 51 0.29 -6.65 10.11
CA ILE A 51 0.70 -7.49 8.99
C ILE A 51 0.17 -6.88 7.69
N ALA A 52 1.09 -6.52 6.79
CA ALA A 52 0.78 -6.14 5.42
C ALA A 52 1.05 -7.32 4.48
N ILE A 53 0.11 -7.61 3.58
CA ILE A 53 0.25 -8.64 2.55
C ILE A 53 0.08 -7.97 1.19
N GLU A 54 1.07 -8.16 0.31
CA GLU A 54 1.11 -7.60 -1.05
C GLU A 54 1.16 -8.74 -2.08
N TYR A 55 0.38 -8.60 -3.15
CA TYR A 55 0.45 -9.51 -4.30
C TYR A 55 1.27 -8.87 -5.43
N ASP A 56 2.54 -9.25 -5.48
CA ASP A 56 3.48 -8.74 -6.48
C ASP A 56 3.37 -9.58 -7.76
N GLY A 57 2.78 -9.01 -8.81
CA GLY A 57 2.82 -9.61 -10.15
C GLY A 57 4.23 -9.57 -10.77
N ASP A 58 4.43 -10.32 -11.86
CA ASP A 58 5.72 -10.43 -12.55
C ASP A 58 6.35 -9.08 -12.97
N GLN A 59 5.52 -8.03 -13.09
CA GLN A 59 5.95 -6.67 -13.42
C GLN A 59 6.90 -6.02 -12.40
N HIS A 60 6.98 -6.52 -11.15
CA HIS A 60 7.92 -6.01 -10.14
C HIS A 60 9.37 -6.42 -10.43
N ASN A 61 9.56 -7.60 -11.04
CA ASN A 61 10.88 -8.17 -11.30
C ASN A 61 11.42 -7.83 -12.69
N LYS A 62 10.54 -7.53 -13.67
CA LYS A 62 10.92 -7.30 -15.07
C LYS A 62 10.24 -6.06 -15.64
N PHE A 63 10.98 -5.32 -16.48
CA PHE A 63 10.39 -4.22 -17.24
C PHE A 63 9.32 -4.77 -18.20
N ASN A 64 8.10 -4.30 -18.06
CA ASN A 64 7.01 -4.44 -19.00
C ASN A 64 6.51 -3.05 -19.41
N GLU A 65 6.61 -2.72 -20.70
CA GLU A 65 6.23 -1.42 -21.26
C GLU A 65 4.76 -1.07 -20.99
N PHE A 66 3.87 -2.07 -20.92
CA PHE A 66 2.46 -1.86 -20.59
C PHE A 66 2.26 -1.32 -19.17
N PHE A 67 3.06 -1.80 -18.20
CA PHE A 67 2.93 -1.42 -16.79
C PHE A 67 3.80 -0.21 -16.41
N HIS A 68 4.99 -0.07 -17.00
CA HIS A 68 5.94 0.97 -16.62
C HIS A 68 5.97 2.16 -17.58
N LYS A 69 5.44 2.02 -18.79
CA LYS A 69 5.49 2.98 -19.92
C LYS A 69 6.91 3.24 -20.44
N ASP A 70 7.86 3.54 -19.56
CA ASP A 70 9.26 3.79 -19.89
C ASP A 70 10.19 3.32 -18.74
N MET A 71 11.50 3.37 -19.00
CA MET A 71 12.51 2.96 -18.01
C MET A 71 12.45 3.80 -16.72
N ASN A 72 12.03 5.07 -16.81
CA ASN A 72 11.87 5.93 -15.64
C ASN A 72 10.72 5.45 -14.76
N GLY A 73 9.61 5.00 -15.35
CA GLY A 73 8.50 4.39 -14.63
C GLY A 73 8.93 3.16 -13.86
N PHE A 74 9.78 2.30 -14.43
CA PHE A 74 10.32 1.14 -13.73
C PHE A 74 11.24 1.49 -12.56
N ILE A 75 12.12 2.48 -12.74
CA ILE A 75 12.97 3.00 -11.66
C ILE A 75 12.11 3.59 -10.54
N LEU A 76 11.05 4.30 -10.89
CA LEU A 76 10.11 4.86 -9.93
C LEU A 76 9.38 3.75 -9.16
N SER A 77 8.90 2.71 -9.82
CA SER A 77 8.26 1.55 -9.17
C SER A 77 9.19 0.91 -8.15
N LYS A 78 10.45 0.63 -8.52
CA LYS A 78 11.45 0.12 -7.56
C LYS A 78 11.68 1.05 -6.36
N LYS A 79 11.71 2.35 -6.61
CA LYS A 79 11.87 3.34 -5.53
C LYS A 79 10.66 3.33 -4.58
N LEU A 80 9.45 3.17 -5.12
CA LEU A 80 8.23 3.08 -4.33
C LEU A 80 8.19 1.81 -3.49
N ASP A 81 8.60 0.67 -4.06
CA ASP A 81 8.72 -0.61 -3.36
C ASP A 81 9.73 -0.53 -2.22
N ASN A 82 10.92 0.06 -2.44
CA ASN A 82 11.92 0.27 -1.41
C ASN A 82 11.43 1.21 -0.29
N ASN A 83 10.70 2.26 -0.63
CA ASN A 83 10.12 3.15 0.38
C ASN A 83 9.09 2.43 1.25
N LYS A 84 8.34 1.49 0.64
CA LYS A 84 7.33 0.69 1.33
C LYS A 84 7.99 -0.29 2.31
N GLU A 85 9.04 -0.99 1.88
CA GLU A 85 9.87 -1.84 2.75
C GLU A 85 10.41 -1.07 3.95
N LYS A 86 11.08 0.06 3.69
CA LYS A 86 11.65 0.89 4.74
C LYS A 86 10.60 1.39 5.73
N PHE A 87 9.44 1.82 5.23
CA PHE A 87 8.33 2.22 6.10
C PHE A 87 7.84 1.07 6.97
N CYS A 88 7.78 -0.15 6.42
CA CYS A 88 7.40 -1.31 7.21
C CYS A 88 8.42 -1.62 8.31
N GLU A 89 9.71 -1.62 7.97
CA GLU A 89 10.81 -1.84 8.92
C GLU A 89 10.79 -0.83 10.08
N GLU A 90 10.71 0.47 9.76
CA GLU A 90 10.74 1.56 10.74
C GLU A 90 9.50 1.62 11.66
N ASN A 91 8.40 0.96 11.27
CA ASN A 91 7.12 1.02 12.01
C ASN A 91 6.63 -0.35 12.49
N GLY A 92 7.52 -1.36 12.52
CA GLY A 92 7.20 -2.69 13.05
C GLY A 92 6.19 -3.49 12.22
N ILE A 93 5.94 -3.09 10.97
CA ILE A 93 4.95 -3.77 10.11
C ILE A 93 5.62 -4.99 9.47
N LYS A 94 5.03 -6.17 9.66
CA LYS A 94 5.43 -7.38 8.94
C LYS A 94 4.94 -7.28 7.50
N LEU A 95 5.85 -7.13 6.55
CA LEU A 95 5.55 -7.08 5.12
C LEU A 95 5.73 -8.46 4.47
N VAL A 96 4.63 -9.09 4.07
CA VAL A 96 4.60 -10.38 3.36
C VAL A 96 4.33 -10.12 1.87
N ARG A 97 5.27 -10.48 1.01
CA ARG A 97 5.11 -10.36 -0.45
C ARG A 97 4.91 -11.73 -1.08
N LEU A 98 3.82 -11.87 -1.83
CA LEU A 98 3.47 -13.09 -2.54
C LEU A 98 3.75 -12.91 -4.03
N GLN A 99 4.54 -13.81 -4.60
CA GLN A 99 4.84 -13.86 -6.04
C GLN A 99 4.25 -15.13 -6.65
N GLY A 100 3.89 -15.06 -7.93
CA GLY A 100 3.41 -16.21 -8.70
C GLY A 100 1.89 -16.32 -8.79
N PHE A 101 1.38 -17.54 -9.05
CA PHE A 101 -0.04 -17.78 -9.28
C PHE A 101 -0.78 -17.95 -7.94
N VAL A 102 -1.53 -16.92 -7.54
CA VAL A 102 -2.18 -16.90 -6.22
C VAL A 102 -3.20 -18.02 -6.02
N PHE A 103 -3.80 -18.52 -7.10
CA PHE A 103 -4.86 -19.53 -7.02
C PHE A 103 -4.33 -20.91 -6.57
N ASP A 104 -3.00 -21.11 -6.56
CA ASP A 104 -2.38 -22.30 -5.98
C ASP A 104 -2.14 -22.16 -4.46
N ILE A 105 -2.36 -20.96 -3.89
CA ILE A 105 -2.16 -20.68 -2.48
C ILE A 105 -3.45 -20.97 -1.72
N ASN A 106 -3.46 -22.03 -0.91
CA ASN A 106 -4.54 -22.29 0.06
C ASN A 106 -4.22 -21.71 1.44
N LYS A 107 -5.19 -21.79 2.36
CA LYS A 107 -5.08 -21.32 3.75
C LYS A 107 -3.81 -21.78 4.47
N ASN A 108 -3.53 -23.09 4.44
CA ASN A 108 -2.37 -23.65 5.14
C ASN A 108 -1.06 -23.14 4.56
N LYS A 109 -0.97 -23.06 3.23
CA LYS A 109 0.21 -22.53 2.55
C LYS A 109 0.41 -21.05 2.85
N LEU A 110 -0.67 -20.28 2.90
CA LEU A 110 -0.63 -18.87 3.23
C LEU A 110 -0.15 -18.64 4.67
N CYS A 111 -0.66 -19.40 5.65
CA CYS A 111 -0.15 -19.35 7.02
C CYS A 111 1.36 -19.63 7.07
N GLU A 112 1.82 -20.70 6.42
CA GLU A 112 3.24 -21.04 6.36
C GLU A 112 4.08 -19.89 5.77
N LEU A 113 3.61 -19.25 4.70
CA LEU A 113 4.30 -18.11 4.08
C LEU A 113 4.36 -16.91 5.02
N ILE A 114 3.27 -16.59 5.74
CA ILE A 114 3.23 -15.48 6.68
C ILE A 114 4.12 -15.75 7.90
N ASP A 115 4.12 -16.98 8.42
CA ASP A 115 4.90 -17.37 9.60
C ASP A 115 6.40 -17.38 9.34
N ASN A 116 6.81 -17.67 8.10
CA ASN A 116 8.21 -17.61 7.68
C ASN A 116 8.75 -16.17 7.58
N VAL A 117 7.88 -15.17 7.51
CA VAL A 117 8.28 -13.76 7.53
C VAL A 117 8.31 -13.28 8.98
N LYS A 118 9.48 -12.82 9.42
CA LYS A 118 9.67 -12.26 10.75
C LYS A 118 9.10 -10.84 10.82
N TYR A 119 8.66 -10.46 12.01
CA TYR A 119 8.44 -9.04 12.29
C TYR A 119 9.78 -8.29 12.24
N PRO A 120 9.76 -6.99 11.88
CA PRO A 120 10.88 -6.10 12.17
C PRO A 120 11.16 -6.04 13.68
N ASP A 121 12.34 -5.52 14.04
CA ASP A 121 12.72 -5.37 15.46
C ASP A 121 11.93 -4.26 16.18
N GLU A 122 11.36 -3.32 15.42
CA GLU A 122 10.52 -2.25 15.95
C GLU A 122 9.11 -2.73 16.29
N ASP A 123 8.51 -2.15 17.34
CA ASP A 123 7.15 -2.46 17.76
C ASP A 123 6.12 -1.75 16.87
N PHE A 124 5.13 -2.51 16.39
CA PHE A 124 4.01 -1.94 15.65
C PHE A 124 3.06 -1.14 16.55
N CYS A 125 2.68 0.05 16.10
CA CYS A 125 1.65 0.87 16.74
C CYS A 125 0.60 1.33 15.73
N ILE A 126 -0.67 0.98 15.97
CA ILE A 126 -1.80 1.28 15.06
C ILE A 126 -1.97 2.79 14.80
N ASP A 127 -1.51 3.65 15.71
CA ASP A 127 -1.60 5.10 15.56
C ASP A 127 -0.83 5.62 14.35
N ILE A 128 0.21 4.91 13.89
CA ILE A 128 0.95 5.28 12.68
C ILE A 128 0.05 5.35 11.43
N LEU A 129 -1.04 4.59 11.41
CA LEU A 129 -2.00 4.55 10.30
C LEU A 129 -2.97 5.75 10.33
N ARG A 130 -3.11 6.41 11.48
CA ARG A 130 -4.07 7.51 11.71
C ARG A 130 -3.42 8.88 11.63
N TYR A 131 -2.15 8.98 11.99
CA TYR A 131 -1.44 10.24 11.98
C TYR A 131 -0.91 10.55 10.57
N GLU A 132 -1.42 11.63 9.96
CA GLU A 132 -0.66 12.28 8.89
C GLU A 132 0.67 12.76 9.46
N SER A 133 1.79 12.28 8.92
CA SER A 133 3.09 12.79 9.35
C SER A 133 3.17 14.31 9.18
N VAL A 134 4.01 14.94 10.00
CA VAL A 134 4.33 16.37 9.89
C VAL A 134 4.75 16.74 8.45
N ARG A 135 5.41 15.80 7.75
CA ARG A 135 5.80 15.95 6.35
C ARG A 135 4.58 16.12 5.43
N LEU A 136 3.56 15.26 5.57
CA LEU A 136 2.35 15.36 4.76
C LEU A 136 1.59 16.66 4.98
N LYS A 137 1.51 17.13 6.24
CA LYS A 137 0.90 18.41 6.58
C LYS A 137 1.60 19.56 5.83
N LYS A 138 2.94 19.58 5.88
CA LYS A 138 3.77 20.56 5.15
C LYS A 138 3.60 20.46 3.63
N ASP A 139 3.58 19.25 3.06
CA ASP A 139 3.41 19.05 1.61
C ASP A 139 2.00 19.44 1.14
N ARG A 140 0.97 19.26 1.98
CA ARG A 140 -0.39 19.73 1.71
C ARG A 140 -0.47 21.26 1.72
N GLU A 141 0.12 21.91 2.73
CA GLU A 141 0.23 23.37 2.82
C GLU A 141 0.94 23.95 1.59
N ARG A 142 2.10 23.39 1.22
CA ARG A 142 2.87 23.81 0.04
C ARG A 142 2.06 23.69 -1.25
N ARG A 143 1.29 22.61 -1.42
CA ARG A 143 0.38 22.42 -2.58
C ARG A 143 -0.74 23.46 -2.58
N HIS A 144 -1.34 23.74 -1.42
CA HIS A 144 -2.38 24.75 -1.28
C HIS A 144 -1.86 26.15 -1.64
N GLU A 145 -0.70 26.55 -1.12
CA GLU A 145 -0.06 27.83 -1.46
C GLU A 145 0.23 27.95 -2.97
N LYS A 146 0.75 26.89 -3.59
CA LYS A 146 1.04 26.88 -5.03
C LYS A 146 -0.24 27.05 -5.85
N TYR A 147 -1.31 26.35 -5.50
CA TYR A 147 -2.62 26.49 -6.14
C TYR A 147 -3.16 27.92 -6.01
N MET A 148 -3.10 28.50 -4.81
CA MET A 148 -3.56 29.87 -4.58
C MET A 148 -2.78 30.90 -5.40
N LYS A 149 -1.45 30.73 -5.52
CA LYS A 149 -0.59 31.57 -6.38
C LYS A 149 -0.91 31.44 -7.87
N ILE A 150 -1.25 30.23 -8.34
CA ILE A 150 -1.67 30.01 -9.73
C ILE A 150 -3.01 30.69 -9.97
N LYS A 151 -4.00 30.43 -9.11
CA LYS A 151 -5.34 31.03 -9.21
C LYS A 151 -5.33 32.56 -9.16
N SER A 152 -4.46 33.17 -8.33
CA SER A 152 -4.31 34.63 -8.29
C SER A 152 -3.67 35.18 -9.56
N ARG A 153 -2.71 34.46 -10.17
CA ARG A 153 -2.09 34.83 -11.44
C ARG A 153 -3.08 34.75 -12.60
N ASP A 154 -3.94 33.73 -12.63
CA ASP A 154 -4.93 33.55 -13.68
C ASP A 154 -6.03 34.61 -13.61
N LYS A 155 -6.50 34.97 -12.39
CA LYS A 155 -7.42 36.11 -12.19
C LYS A 155 -6.84 37.43 -12.69
N ASN A 156 -5.55 37.68 -12.51
CA ASN A 156 -4.90 38.90 -13.00
C ASN A 156 -4.69 38.90 -14.53
N LYS A 157 -4.74 37.74 -15.20
CA LYS A 157 -4.63 37.62 -16.67
C LYS A 157 -5.98 37.73 -17.39
N SER A 158 -7.08 37.37 -16.73
CA SER A 158 -8.44 37.42 -17.30
C SER A 158 -9.18 38.75 -17.07
N GLY A 159 -8.52 39.74 -16.45
CA GLY A 159 -9.07 41.05 -16.12
C GLY A 159 -8.52 42.20 -16.97
N ILE A 160 -8.09 41.94 -18.20
CA ILE A 160 -7.72 42.95 -19.21
C ILE A 160 -8.69 42.82 -20.38
#